data_AF-A0A1G2Z478-F1
#
_entry.id   AF-A0A1G2Z478-F1
#
_cell.length_a   1.000
_cell.length_b   1.000
_cell.length_c   1.000
_cell.angle_alpha   90.00
_cell.angle_beta   90.00
_cell.angle_gamma   90.00
#
_symmetry.space_group_name_H-M   'P 1'
#
loop_
_entity.id
_entity.type
_entity.pdbx_description
1 polymer ?
#
loop_
_entity_poly.entity_id
_entity_poly.type
_entity_poly.pdbx_seq_one_letter_code
_entity_poly.pdbx_strand_id
1 'polypeptide(L)'
;MDNAAHAESLGHEVYRTPLVVRPEFEFRTTPANYRLGYVQERKLPDQMKVWRVQNSPKGNVVAWGSGFEDSPDAEIIALGLNRAKRYGDVGIGRQGNVLQWGYGDPPSRMTEAGRRLFINCIHYIHRFDGRPPLVRRECEARLNALRWAPAEKGATQQKLAFRGTYPQDVMRKYQGRSDELNDYYVKNLELLYWDQGFRVDDDLRLLGLESNRKVDTLLRLIELLNDSQRAATARKLLDRYTDRAFETSQQWRHWFDENEDQVFFSDVGGYKFFVVPEGYLIGPDRETATGQPPSR
;
A
#
# COMPACT_ATOMS: atom_id res chain seq x y z
N MET A 1 -12.43 -11.75 -8.47
CA MET A 1 -11.74 -11.24 -9.66
C MET A 1 -12.39 -11.81 -10.92
N ASP A 2 -12.35 -11.07 -12.04
CA ASP A 2 -12.70 -11.57 -13.37
C ASP A 2 -11.50 -12.33 -13.97
N ASN A 3 -11.62 -12.79 -15.21
CA ASN A 3 -10.58 -13.56 -15.91
C ASN A 3 -9.53 -12.74 -16.67
N ALA A 4 -9.53 -11.41 -16.50
CA ALA A 4 -8.70 -10.48 -17.24
C ALA A 4 -7.86 -9.60 -16.30
N ALA A 5 -6.76 -9.06 -16.82
CA ALA A 5 -5.94 -8.03 -16.20
C ALA A 5 -6.13 -6.70 -16.94
N HIS A 6 -5.84 -5.59 -16.27
CA HIS A 6 -5.77 -4.27 -16.91
C HIS A 6 -4.57 -4.24 -17.86
N ALA A 7 -4.71 -3.55 -19.00
CA ALA A 7 -3.65 -3.48 -20.02
C ALA A 7 -2.56 -2.43 -19.74
N GLU A 8 -2.71 -1.61 -18.71
CA GLU A 8 -1.78 -0.53 -18.36
C GLU A 8 -0.51 -1.06 -17.65
N SER A 9 -0.55 -2.28 -17.10
CA SER A 9 0.53 -2.85 -16.26
C SER A 9 1.57 -3.68 -17.02
N LEU A 10 1.78 -3.45 -18.32
CA LEU A 10 2.65 -4.31 -19.15
C LEU A 10 4.14 -3.93 -19.17
N GLY A 11 4.55 -2.93 -18.39
CA GLY A 11 5.95 -2.47 -18.33
C GLY A 11 6.89 -3.45 -17.63
N HIS A 12 6.37 -4.35 -16.80
CA HIS A 12 7.17 -5.26 -15.98
C HIS A 12 7.97 -6.28 -16.82
N GLU A 13 9.11 -6.73 -16.33
CA GLU A 13 9.97 -7.68 -17.06
C GLU A 13 9.34 -9.06 -17.28
N VAL A 14 8.38 -9.45 -16.42
CA VAL A 14 7.63 -10.72 -16.56
C VAL A 14 6.82 -10.80 -17.85
N TYR A 15 6.63 -9.71 -18.59
CA TYR A 15 5.99 -9.73 -19.90
C TYR A 15 6.99 -10.04 -21.04
N ARG A 16 8.29 -10.05 -20.74
CA ARG A 16 9.38 -10.14 -21.71
C ARG A 16 10.26 -11.37 -21.52
N THR A 17 10.54 -11.76 -20.28
CA THR A 17 11.49 -12.84 -19.95
C THR A 17 10.90 -13.86 -18.96
N PRO A 18 11.22 -15.16 -19.10
CA PRO A 18 11.97 -15.81 -20.19
C PRO A 18 11.16 -16.00 -21.48
N LEU A 19 9.84 -15.93 -21.43
CA LEU A 19 8.97 -16.12 -22.59
C LEU A 19 8.28 -14.80 -22.95
N VAL A 20 8.38 -14.35 -24.20
CA VAL A 20 7.64 -13.14 -24.62
C VAL A 20 6.14 -13.38 -24.48
N VAL A 21 5.48 -12.57 -23.64
CA VAL A 21 4.03 -12.57 -23.45
C VAL A 21 3.40 -11.68 -24.52
N ARG A 22 2.43 -12.21 -25.26
CA ARG A 22 1.70 -11.47 -26.31
C ARG A 22 0.21 -11.40 -25.95
N PRO A 23 -0.20 -10.43 -25.12
CA PRO A 23 -1.60 -10.28 -24.76
C PRO A 23 -2.47 -9.94 -25.97
N GLU A 24 -3.62 -10.60 -26.07
CA GLU A 24 -4.71 -10.16 -26.93
C GLU A 24 -5.59 -9.19 -26.16
N PHE A 25 -5.70 -7.96 -26.66
CA PHE A 25 -6.43 -6.90 -25.99
C PHE A 25 -7.88 -6.83 -26.42
N GLU A 26 -8.73 -6.48 -25.48
CA GLU A 26 -10.13 -6.18 -25.72
C GLU A 26 -10.58 -5.01 -24.84
N PHE A 27 -11.68 -4.37 -25.23
CA PHE A 27 -12.33 -3.36 -24.41
C PHE A 27 -13.49 -4.00 -23.65
N ARG A 28 -13.54 -3.76 -22.34
CA ARG A 28 -14.68 -4.15 -21.49
C ARG A 28 -15.27 -2.93 -20.81
N THR A 29 -16.58 -2.97 -20.56
CA THR A 29 -17.25 -1.97 -19.76
C THR A 29 -16.58 -1.87 -18.39
N THR A 30 -16.26 -0.64 -17.98
CA THR A 30 -15.68 -0.34 -16.68
C THR A 30 -16.67 -0.74 -15.58
N PRO A 31 -16.28 -1.67 -14.67
CA PRO A 31 -17.15 -2.12 -13.61
C PRO A 31 -17.69 -0.95 -12.78
N ALA A 32 -19.01 -0.91 -12.54
CA ALA A 32 -19.65 0.21 -11.85
C ALA A 32 -19.04 0.46 -10.46
N ASN A 33 -18.70 -0.62 -9.75
CA ASN A 33 -18.03 -0.64 -8.46
C ASN A 33 -16.66 0.06 -8.45
N TYR A 34 -15.99 0.25 -9.59
CA TYR A 34 -14.72 0.98 -9.64
C TYR A 34 -14.88 2.47 -9.38
N ARG A 35 -16.05 3.03 -9.70
CA ARG A 35 -16.37 4.43 -9.41
C ARG A 35 -16.59 4.66 -7.91
N LEU A 36 -16.82 3.59 -7.14
CA LEU A 36 -16.94 3.65 -5.68
C LEU A 36 -15.56 3.63 -5.04
N GLY A 37 -15.13 4.77 -4.50
CA GLY A 37 -13.85 4.89 -3.80
C GLY A 37 -12.64 5.10 -4.71
N TYR A 38 -12.85 5.51 -5.96
CA TYR A 38 -11.79 6.07 -6.80
C TYR A 38 -11.46 7.48 -6.29
N VAL A 39 -10.24 7.67 -5.80
CA VAL A 39 -9.83 8.89 -5.08
C VAL A 39 -9.07 9.86 -6.00
N GLN A 40 -8.70 9.46 -7.22
CA GLN A 40 -8.01 10.37 -8.15
C GLN A 40 -8.99 11.33 -8.83
N GLU A 41 -8.51 12.51 -9.20
CA GLU A 41 -9.30 13.60 -9.81
C GLU A 41 -9.87 13.26 -11.21
N ARG A 42 -9.38 12.19 -11.85
CA ARG A 42 -9.80 11.78 -13.19
C ARG A 42 -11.01 10.85 -13.17
N LYS A 43 -12.02 11.09 -13.99
CA LYS A 43 -13.08 10.10 -14.20
C LYS A 43 -12.50 8.89 -14.94
N LEU A 44 -12.77 7.69 -14.42
CA LEU A 44 -12.48 6.45 -15.15
C LEU A 44 -13.27 6.42 -16.47
N PRO A 45 -12.67 5.95 -17.58
CA PRO A 45 -13.38 5.82 -18.86
C PRO A 45 -14.51 4.80 -18.75
N ASP A 46 -15.51 4.87 -19.63
CA ASP A 46 -16.64 3.92 -19.61
C ASP A 46 -16.25 2.51 -20.09
N GLN A 47 -15.19 2.43 -20.89
CA GLN A 47 -14.56 1.18 -21.29
C GLN A 47 -13.08 1.23 -20.95
N MET A 48 -12.54 0.06 -20.57
CA MET A 48 -11.14 -0.12 -20.25
C MET A 48 -10.53 -1.20 -21.13
N LYS A 49 -9.28 -0.95 -21.50
CA LYS A 49 -8.47 -1.93 -22.23
C LYS A 49 -7.98 -2.98 -21.24
N VAL A 50 -8.31 -4.22 -21.52
CA VAL A 50 -7.93 -5.39 -20.71
C VAL A 50 -7.37 -6.47 -21.61
N TRP A 51 -6.82 -7.51 -21.01
CA TRP A 51 -6.46 -8.72 -21.72
C TRP A 51 -6.77 -9.94 -20.88
N ARG A 52 -7.18 -11.02 -21.54
CA ARG A 52 -7.63 -12.24 -20.87
C ARG A 52 -6.43 -13.11 -20.48
N VAL A 53 -6.33 -13.42 -19.18
CA VAL A 53 -5.29 -14.29 -18.63
C VAL A 53 -5.75 -15.75 -18.64
N GLN A 54 -7.05 -15.99 -18.43
CA GLN A 54 -7.61 -17.34 -18.35
C GLN A 54 -8.98 -17.46 -19.06
N ASN A 55 -9.37 -18.68 -19.43
CA ASN A 55 -10.59 -18.92 -20.22
C ASN A 55 -11.85 -18.92 -19.35
N SER A 56 -11.80 -19.52 -18.17
CA SER A 56 -12.94 -19.50 -17.24
C SER A 56 -13.22 -18.08 -16.80
N PRO A 57 -14.49 -17.64 -16.76
CA PRO A 57 -14.84 -16.23 -16.53
C PRO A 57 -14.47 -15.73 -15.12
N LYS A 58 -14.37 -16.63 -14.15
CA LYS A 58 -14.12 -16.29 -12.74
C LYS A 58 -12.66 -16.55 -12.38
N GLY A 59 -11.93 -15.50 -12.02
CA GLY A 59 -10.65 -15.61 -11.33
C GLY A 59 -10.84 -16.01 -9.87
N ASN A 60 -9.77 -16.10 -9.11
CA ASN A 60 -9.79 -16.47 -7.70
C ASN A 60 -9.74 -15.22 -6.80
N VAL A 61 -8.60 -14.99 -6.15
CA VAL A 61 -8.39 -13.95 -5.14
C VAL A 61 -7.69 -12.72 -5.71
N VAL A 62 -7.88 -11.58 -5.06
CA VAL A 62 -7.10 -10.35 -5.30
C VAL A 62 -6.59 -9.85 -3.97
N ALA A 63 -5.41 -9.25 -3.98
CA ALA A 63 -4.94 -8.47 -2.85
C ALA A 63 -5.51 -7.04 -2.92
N TRP A 64 -5.64 -6.42 -1.76
CA TRP A 64 -6.10 -5.05 -1.67
C TRP A 64 -5.04 -4.10 -2.22
N GLY A 65 -5.41 -3.16 -3.09
CA GLY A 65 -4.43 -2.27 -3.72
C GLY A 65 -3.90 -1.16 -2.82
N SER A 66 -4.72 -0.65 -1.91
CA SER A 66 -4.33 0.46 -1.01
C SER A 66 -3.28 -0.01 -0.01
N GLY A 67 -2.09 0.58 -0.05
CA GLY A 67 -0.95 0.22 0.78
C GLY A 67 -0.24 -1.08 0.36
N PHE A 68 -0.47 -1.58 -0.85
CA PHE A 68 0.22 -2.78 -1.33
C PHE A 68 1.73 -2.55 -1.51
N GLU A 69 2.09 -1.40 -2.10
CA GLU A 69 3.49 -0.99 -2.36
C GLU A 69 4.03 -0.09 -1.24
N ASP A 70 3.45 -0.19 -0.03
CA ASP A 70 3.87 0.59 1.14
C ASP A 70 5.19 0.08 1.76
N SER A 71 5.64 -1.10 1.33
CA SER A 71 6.95 -1.67 1.66
C SER A 71 7.83 -1.67 0.41
N PRO A 72 9.13 -1.34 0.53
CA PRO A 72 10.04 -1.25 -0.62
C PRO A 72 10.29 -2.59 -1.33
N ASP A 73 9.91 -3.70 -0.68
CA ASP A 73 10.01 -5.06 -1.23
C ASP A 73 8.72 -5.57 -1.87
N ALA A 74 7.72 -4.71 -2.01
CA ALA A 74 6.43 -5.00 -2.61
C ALA A 74 6.24 -4.30 -3.96
N GLU A 75 5.62 -4.99 -4.90
CA GLU A 75 5.34 -4.43 -6.23
C GLU A 75 4.06 -4.99 -6.87
N ILE A 76 3.37 -4.13 -7.63
CA ILE A 76 2.22 -4.51 -8.43
C ILE A 76 2.66 -4.91 -9.85
N ILE A 77 2.49 -6.19 -10.18
CA ILE A 77 2.81 -6.72 -11.52
C ILE A 77 1.61 -6.56 -12.47
N ALA A 78 0.39 -6.79 -11.98
CA ALA A 78 -0.83 -6.64 -12.76
C ALA A 78 -2.04 -6.31 -11.89
N LEU A 79 -2.79 -5.29 -12.29
CA LEU A 79 -4.12 -5.03 -11.73
C LEU A 79 -5.14 -6.01 -12.30
N GLY A 80 -5.96 -6.59 -11.42
CA GLY A 80 -7.03 -7.50 -11.82
C GLY A 80 -8.26 -6.72 -12.30
N LEU A 81 -8.94 -7.21 -13.33
CA LEU A 81 -10.30 -6.77 -13.62
C LEU A 81 -11.25 -7.33 -12.56
N ASN A 82 -12.08 -6.47 -11.96
CA ASN A 82 -12.82 -6.81 -10.76
C ASN A 82 -14.25 -6.27 -10.78
N ARG A 83 -15.26 -7.16 -10.81
CA ARG A 83 -16.69 -6.80 -10.80
C ARG A 83 -17.30 -6.63 -9.40
N ALA A 84 -16.61 -7.10 -8.37
CA ALA A 84 -17.07 -7.05 -6.98
C ALA A 84 -15.99 -6.53 -6.01
N LYS A 85 -14.86 -6.06 -6.56
CA LYS A 85 -13.68 -5.56 -5.84
C LYS A 85 -13.25 -4.24 -6.48
N ARG A 86 -12.28 -3.52 -5.95
CA ARG A 86 -12.07 -2.11 -6.35
C ARG A 86 -11.15 -1.98 -7.56
N TYR A 87 -11.16 -0.78 -8.13
CA TYR A 87 -10.08 -0.37 -9.02
C TYR A 87 -8.78 -0.31 -8.22
N GLY A 88 -7.69 -0.76 -8.83
CA GLY A 88 -6.38 -0.86 -8.18
C GLY A 88 -6.16 -2.14 -7.37
N ASP A 89 -7.17 -3.01 -7.21
CA ASP A 89 -6.95 -4.29 -6.52
C ASP A 89 -6.06 -5.22 -7.37
N VAL A 90 -5.10 -5.84 -6.69
CA VAL A 90 -3.93 -6.48 -7.31
C VAL A 90 -4.26 -7.92 -7.69
N GLY A 91 -4.19 -8.20 -8.99
CA GLY A 91 -4.36 -9.55 -9.54
C GLY A 91 -3.07 -10.35 -9.49
N ILE A 92 -1.93 -9.70 -9.74
CA ILE A 92 -0.59 -10.27 -9.62
C ILE A 92 0.29 -9.24 -8.93
N GLY A 93 0.95 -9.64 -7.87
CA GLY A 93 1.90 -8.80 -7.13
C GLY A 93 2.89 -9.66 -6.36
N ARG A 94 3.97 -9.04 -5.90
CA ARG A 94 4.98 -9.69 -5.07
C ARG A 94 5.18 -8.88 -3.79
N GLN A 95 5.51 -9.57 -2.70
CA GLN A 95 6.18 -8.99 -1.55
C GLN A 95 7.25 -9.97 -1.03
N GLY A 96 8.52 -9.55 -0.99
CA GLY A 96 9.64 -10.45 -0.71
C GLY A 96 9.61 -11.70 -1.60
N ASN A 97 9.65 -12.89 -1.00
CA ASN A 97 9.56 -14.17 -1.68
C ASN A 97 8.13 -14.69 -1.91
N VAL A 98 7.11 -13.86 -1.67
CA VAL A 98 5.70 -14.25 -1.81
C VAL A 98 5.13 -13.66 -3.10
N LEU A 99 4.64 -14.53 -3.98
CA LEU A 99 3.90 -14.15 -5.18
C LEU A 99 2.40 -14.34 -4.98
N GLN A 100 1.64 -13.26 -5.14
CA GLN A 100 0.19 -13.30 -5.30
C GLN A 100 -0.14 -13.63 -6.75
N TRP A 101 -0.88 -14.71 -6.98
CA TRP A 101 -1.45 -15.06 -8.28
C TRP A 101 -2.97 -15.20 -8.16
N GLY A 102 -3.70 -14.25 -8.74
CA GLY A 102 -5.14 -14.19 -8.57
C GLY A 102 -5.93 -15.15 -9.46
N TYR A 103 -5.33 -15.70 -10.51
CA TYR A 103 -6.05 -16.52 -11.51
C TYR A 103 -6.14 -17.99 -11.05
N GLY A 104 -7.26 -18.65 -11.34
CA GLY A 104 -7.59 -19.97 -10.78
C GLY A 104 -7.65 -21.11 -11.79
N ASP A 105 -7.50 -20.82 -13.08
CA ASP A 105 -7.51 -21.88 -14.09
C ASP A 105 -6.23 -22.74 -14.05
N PRO A 106 -6.34 -24.06 -14.30
CA PRO A 106 -5.17 -24.86 -14.60
C PRO A 106 -4.54 -24.39 -15.92
N PRO A 107 -3.25 -24.67 -16.18
CA PRO A 107 -2.58 -24.23 -17.40
C PRO A 107 -3.33 -24.56 -18.70
N SER A 108 -3.99 -25.73 -18.77
CA SER A 108 -4.80 -26.14 -19.93
C SER A 108 -6.01 -25.25 -20.23
N ARG A 109 -6.44 -24.42 -19.27
CA ARG A 109 -7.52 -23.44 -19.42
C ARG A 109 -7.04 -21.99 -19.35
N MET A 110 -5.73 -21.75 -19.29
CA MET A 110 -5.19 -20.40 -19.44
C MET A 110 -5.05 -20.03 -20.92
N THR A 111 -5.06 -18.73 -21.23
CA THR A 111 -4.66 -18.28 -22.57
C THR A 111 -3.17 -18.59 -22.79
N GLU A 112 -2.70 -18.60 -24.04
CA GLU A 112 -1.25 -18.74 -24.31
C GLU A 112 -0.44 -17.65 -23.61
N ALA A 113 -0.92 -16.39 -23.67
CA ALA A 113 -0.31 -15.28 -22.95
C ALA A 113 -0.32 -15.49 -21.42
N GLY A 114 -1.44 -15.97 -20.86
CA GLY A 114 -1.54 -16.27 -19.43
C GLY A 114 -0.59 -17.37 -18.96
N ARG A 115 -0.42 -18.45 -19.74
CA ARG A 115 0.56 -19.52 -19.44
C ARG A 115 1.98 -18.99 -19.42
N ARG A 116 2.36 -18.18 -20.42
CA ARG A 116 3.69 -17.58 -20.49
C ARG A 116 3.94 -16.65 -19.31
N LEU A 117 2.97 -15.77 -19.01
CA LEU A 117 3.07 -14.88 -17.86
C LEU A 117 3.24 -15.66 -16.56
N PHE A 118 2.48 -16.75 -16.36
CA PHE A 118 2.59 -17.58 -15.17
C PHE A 118 4.00 -18.18 -15.01
N ILE A 119 4.56 -18.75 -16.07
CA ILE A 119 5.95 -19.27 -16.06
C ILE A 119 6.95 -18.15 -15.76
N ASN A 120 6.75 -16.97 -16.36
CA ASN A 120 7.63 -15.84 -16.14
C ASN A 120 7.58 -15.31 -14.70
N CYS A 121 6.40 -15.26 -14.09
CA CYS A 121 6.26 -14.90 -12.67
C CYS A 121 6.97 -15.90 -11.76
N ILE A 122 6.93 -17.21 -12.05
CA ILE A 122 7.69 -18.23 -11.29
C ILE A 122 9.19 -18.02 -11.45
N HIS A 123 9.66 -17.79 -12.68
CA HIS A 123 11.07 -17.50 -12.93
C HIS A 123 11.54 -16.22 -12.22
N TYR A 124 10.68 -15.19 -12.21
CA TYR A 124 10.94 -13.91 -11.57
C TYR A 124 11.05 -14.04 -10.04
N ILE A 125 10.05 -14.66 -9.40
CA ILE A 125 10.01 -14.76 -7.93
C ILE A 125 11.16 -15.60 -7.35
N HIS A 126 11.70 -16.55 -8.13
CA HIS A 126 12.81 -17.40 -7.68
C HIS A 126 14.06 -16.61 -7.25
N ARG A 127 14.28 -15.40 -7.79
CA ARG A 127 15.42 -14.53 -7.43
C ARG A 127 15.33 -13.97 -6.00
N PHE A 128 14.14 -14.05 -5.41
CA PHE A 128 13.83 -13.60 -4.06
C PHE A 128 13.80 -14.75 -3.06
N ASP A 129 14.23 -15.95 -3.45
CA ASP A 129 14.28 -17.10 -2.53
C ASP A 129 15.01 -16.74 -1.21
N GLY A 130 14.45 -17.20 -0.10
CA GLY A 130 14.93 -16.87 1.24
C GLY A 130 14.69 -15.44 1.74
N ARG A 131 14.04 -14.53 0.98
CA ARG A 131 13.73 -13.15 1.43
C ARG A 131 12.29 -13.03 1.96
N PRO A 132 12.04 -13.11 3.27
CA PRO A 132 10.69 -12.98 3.82
C PRO A 132 10.19 -11.53 3.71
N PRO A 133 8.88 -11.29 3.54
CA PRO A 133 8.31 -9.93 3.54
C PRO A 133 8.84 -9.03 4.66
N LEU A 134 9.31 -7.82 4.31
CA LEU A 134 9.83 -6.85 5.29
C LEU A 134 8.77 -6.38 6.28
N VAL A 135 7.55 -6.14 5.78
CA VAL A 135 6.43 -5.62 6.56
C VAL A 135 5.27 -6.58 6.51
N ARG A 136 4.65 -6.84 7.67
CA ARG A 136 3.34 -7.48 7.75
C ARG A 136 2.27 -6.42 7.90
N ARG A 137 1.14 -6.62 7.23
CA ARG A 137 -0.01 -5.73 7.39
C ARG A 137 -0.63 -5.89 8.78
N GLU A 138 -0.55 -4.84 9.57
CA GLU A 138 -1.16 -4.74 10.90
C GLU A 138 -2.43 -3.89 10.88
N CYS A 139 -2.48 -2.87 10.02
CA CYS A 139 -3.60 -1.93 9.97
C CYS A 139 -3.96 -1.46 8.55
N GLU A 140 -4.86 -0.48 8.49
CA GLU A 140 -5.32 0.12 7.24
C GLU A 140 -4.38 1.24 6.76
N ALA A 141 -4.17 1.32 5.44
CA ALA A 141 -3.41 2.40 4.82
C ALA A 141 -4.14 3.75 4.94
N ARG A 142 -3.42 4.87 5.09
CA ARG A 142 -4.01 6.18 5.43
C ARG A 142 -5.07 6.68 4.45
N LEU A 143 -4.92 6.36 3.16
CA LEU A 143 -5.89 6.76 2.14
C LEU A 143 -7.27 6.11 2.33
N ASN A 144 -7.34 5.02 3.10
CA ASN A 144 -8.63 4.43 3.46
C ASN A 144 -9.45 5.35 4.39
N ALA A 145 -8.82 6.32 5.08
CA ALA A 145 -9.51 7.33 5.87
C ALA A 145 -10.41 8.24 5.03
N LEU A 146 -10.01 8.51 3.78
CA LEU A 146 -10.79 9.32 2.83
C LEU A 146 -11.85 8.48 2.14
N ARG A 147 -11.52 7.22 1.86
CA ARG A 147 -12.32 6.32 1.04
C ARG A 147 -13.66 5.93 1.67
N TRP A 148 -13.72 5.83 3.00
CA TRP A 148 -14.91 5.36 3.70
C TRP A 148 -15.83 6.47 4.18
N ALA A 149 -15.47 7.75 4.07
CA ALA A 149 -16.32 8.83 4.57
C ALA A 149 -17.73 8.82 3.94
N PRO A 150 -17.90 8.53 2.62
CA PRO A 150 -19.23 8.42 1.99
C PRO A 150 -20.03 7.17 2.39
N ALA A 151 -19.42 6.17 3.05
CA ALA A 151 -20.01 4.87 3.32
C ALA A 151 -20.99 4.85 4.51
N GLU A 152 -21.12 5.95 5.26
CA GLU A 152 -22.08 6.09 6.36
C GLU A 152 -23.53 5.79 5.90
N LYS A 153 -23.87 6.22 4.68
CA LYS A 153 -25.19 6.05 4.06
C LYS A 153 -25.30 4.79 3.20
N GLY A 154 -24.28 3.94 3.20
CA GLY A 154 -24.13 2.78 2.35
C GLY A 154 -24.86 1.51 2.82
N ALA A 155 -24.70 0.43 2.06
CA ALA A 155 -25.18 -0.90 2.44
C ALA A 155 -24.50 -1.43 3.73
N THR A 156 -25.04 -2.47 4.35
CA THR A 156 -24.60 -3.00 5.66
C THR A 156 -23.08 -3.23 5.77
N GLN A 157 -22.45 -3.83 4.75
CA GLN A 157 -20.99 -4.04 4.75
C GLN A 157 -20.18 -2.73 4.72
N GLN A 158 -20.71 -1.69 4.06
CA GLN A 158 -20.08 -0.37 4.00
C GLN A 158 -20.17 0.33 5.36
N LYS A 159 -21.29 0.17 6.07
CA LYS A 159 -21.46 0.63 7.46
C LYS A 159 -20.53 -0.08 8.44
N LEU A 160 -20.28 -1.38 8.25
CA LEU A 160 -19.31 -2.12 9.07
C LEU A 160 -17.88 -1.62 8.83
N ALA A 161 -17.48 -1.44 7.57
CA ALA A 161 -16.18 -0.87 7.23
C ALA A 161 -16.01 0.54 7.81
N PHE A 162 -17.04 1.40 7.70
CA PHE A 162 -17.07 2.72 8.32
C PHE A 162 -16.82 2.66 9.84
N ARG A 163 -17.56 1.81 10.55
CA ARG A 163 -17.43 1.65 12.01
C ARG A 163 -16.08 1.12 12.47
N GLY A 164 -15.43 0.28 11.66
CA GLY A 164 -14.06 -0.20 11.94
C GLY A 164 -12.97 0.79 11.54
N THR A 165 -13.30 1.81 10.75
CA THR A 165 -12.35 2.80 10.22
C THR A 165 -12.24 4.04 11.10
N TYR A 166 -13.36 4.47 11.68
CA TYR A 166 -13.45 5.75 12.39
C TYR A 166 -13.70 5.54 13.89
N PRO A 167 -12.91 6.17 14.77
CA PRO A 167 -13.17 6.15 16.21
C PRO A 167 -14.56 6.69 16.56
N GLN A 168 -15.16 6.20 17.66
CA GLN A 168 -16.53 6.54 18.04
C GLN A 168 -16.76 8.04 18.27
N ASP A 169 -15.78 8.72 18.85
CA ASP A 169 -15.79 10.17 19.09
C ASP A 169 -15.80 10.96 17.77
N VAL A 170 -14.98 10.54 16.79
CA VAL A 170 -14.98 11.12 15.44
C VAL A 170 -16.32 10.86 14.75
N MET A 171 -16.83 9.63 14.79
CA MET A 171 -18.13 9.30 14.20
C MET A 171 -19.27 10.14 14.79
N ARG A 172 -19.30 10.31 16.12
CA ARG A 172 -20.30 11.13 16.80
C ARG A 172 -20.16 12.60 16.42
N LYS A 173 -18.93 13.10 16.33
CA LYS A 173 -18.65 14.49 15.95
C LYS A 173 -19.15 14.78 14.54
N TYR A 174 -18.96 13.89 13.57
CA TYR A 174 -19.31 14.13 12.16
C TYR A 174 -20.57 13.40 11.68
N GLN A 175 -21.45 12.96 12.59
CA GLN A 175 -22.65 12.20 12.25
C GLN A 175 -23.51 12.92 11.19
N GLY A 176 -23.80 12.24 10.08
CA GLY A 176 -24.56 12.77 8.95
C GLY A 176 -23.82 13.80 8.08
N ARG A 177 -22.56 14.14 8.42
CA ARG A 177 -21.72 15.19 7.81
C ARG A 177 -20.48 14.59 7.15
N SER A 178 -20.71 13.66 6.23
CA SER A 178 -19.65 12.88 5.55
C SER A 178 -18.64 13.74 4.79
N ASP A 179 -19.05 14.88 4.23
CA ASP A 179 -18.15 15.81 3.53
C ASP A 179 -17.21 16.52 4.51
N GLU A 180 -17.71 17.00 5.65
CA GLU A 180 -16.88 17.59 6.71
C GLU A 180 -15.91 16.57 7.32
N LEU A 181 -16.32 15.30 7.43
CA LEU A 181 -15.44 14.20 7.85
C LEU A 181 -14.32 13.97 6.84
N ASN A 182 -14.65 14.01 5.54
CA ASN A 182 -13.66 13.88 4.49
C ASN A 182 -12.65 15.03 4.54
N ASP A 183 -13.13 16.28 4.60
CA ASP A 183 -12.29 17.48 4.74
C ASP A 183 -11.38 17.41 5.98
N TYR A 184 -11.90 16.90 7.10
CA TYR A 184 -11.12 16.70 8.31
C TYR A 184 -9.93 15.75 8.07
N TYR A 185 -10.15 14.60 7.42
CA TYR A 185 -9.06 13.67 7.13
C TYR A 185 -8.13 14.14 6.00
N VAL A 186 -8.63 14.86 4.99
CA VAL A 186 -7.80 15.47 3.94
C VAL A 186 -6.81 16.45 4.57
N LYS A 187 -7.29 17.35 5.44
CA LYS A 187 -6.46 18.36 6.10
C LYS A 187 -5.42 17.78 7.06
N ASN A 188 -5.67 16.57 7.58
CA ASN A 188 -4.80 15.94 8.58
C ASN A 188 -4.08 14.69 8.05
N LEU A 189 -4.06 14.47 6.74
CA LEU A 189 -3.60 13.22 6.12
C LEU A 189 -2.16 12.84 6.54
N GLU A 190 -1.30 13.84 6.70
CA GLU A 190 0.11 13.66 7.10
C GLU A 190 0.29 13.32 8.59
N LEU A 191 -0.72 13.60 9.41
CA LEU A 191 -0.73 13.39 10.85
C LEU A 191 -1.54 12.16 11.27
N LEU A 192 -2.04 11.38 10.30
CA LEU A 192 -2.85 10.21 10.60
C LEU A 192 -2.00 9.06 11.12
N TYR A 193 -2.48 8.40 12.15
CA TYR A 193 -1.99 7.10 12.59
C TYR A 193 -3.16 6.18 12.93
N TRP A 194 -2.88 4.88 13.05
CA TRP A 194 -3.88 3.89 13.40
C TRP A 194 -3.87 3.59 14.91
N ASP A 195 -5.01 3.82 15.55
CA ASP A 195 -5.27 3.38 16.92
C ASP A 195 -6.76 3.07 17.04
N GLN A 196 -7.10 1.80 16.78
CA GLN A 196 -8.48 1.30 16.70
C GLN A 196 -9.36 2.14 15.75
N GLY A 197 -8.75 2.62 14.66
CA GLY A 197 -9.31 3.56 13.70
C GLY A 197 -8.33 4.70 13.38
N PHE A 198 -8.66 5.53 12.39
CA PHE A 198 -7.80 6.66 12.03
C PHE A 198 -7.90 7.79 13.03
N ARG A 199 -6.79 8.07 13.71
CA ARG A 199 -6.62 9.21 14.62
C ARG A 199 -5.69 10.23 14.01
N VAL A 200 -5.83 11.47 14.47
CA VAL A 200 -4.92 12.56 14.16
C VAL A 200 -3.95 12.72 15.32
N ASP A 201 -2.66 12.80 15.03
CA ASP A 201 -1.62 12.93 16.05
C ASP A 201 -1.45 14.38 16.51
N ASP A 202 -2.17 14.74 17.56
CA ASP A 202 -2.08 16.06 18.17
C ASP A 202 -0.74 16.29 18.88
N ASP A 203 -0.10 15.23 19.41
CA ASP A 203 1.22 15.34 20.04
C ASP A 203 2.26 15.78 19.00
N LEU A 204 2.23 15.17 17.81
CA LEU A 204 3.12 15.49 16.71
C LEU A 204 2.91 16.95 16.25
N ARG A 205 1.65 17.38 16.13
CA ARG A 205 1.32 18.78 15.79
C ARG A 205 1.83 19.76 16.84
N LEU A 206 1.68 19.45 18.13
CA LEU A 206 2.14 20.32 19.23
C LEU A 206 3.66 20.51 19.23
N LEU A 207 4.42 19.54 18.72
CA LEU A 207 5.87 19.67 18.52
C LEU A 207 6.24 20.48 17.25
N GLY A 208 5.25 20.92 16.47
CA GLY A 208 5.45 21.66 15.23
C GLY A 208 5.87 20.78 14.05
N LEU A 209 5.57 19.48 14.11
CA LEU A 209 5.89 18.50 13.06
C LEU A 209 4.65 18.28 12.19
N GLU A 210 4.83 18.37 10.87
CA GLU A 210 3.71 18.39 9.90
C GLU A 210 3.36 17.01 9.33
N SER A 211 4.25 16.03 9.45
CA SER A 211 4.07 14.70 8.88
C SER A 211 4.73 13.63 9.72
N ASN A 212 4.10 12.47 9.89
CA ASN A 212 4.69 11.34 10.61
C ASN A 212 5.51 10.39 9.76
N ARG A 213 5.50 10.53 8.43
CA ARG A 213 6.09 9.58 7.49
C ARG A 213 7.41 10.02 6.86
N LYS A 214 7.86 11.23 7.18
CA LYS A 214 9.14 11.76 6.68
C LYS A 214 10.28 11.31 7.59
N VAL A 215 11.38 10.87 7.01
CA VAL A 215 12.61 10.51 7.76
C VAL A 215 13.10 11.70 8.59
N ASP A 216 13.00 12.92 8.09
CA ASP A 216 13.28 14.16 8.84
C ASP A 216 12.47 14.29 10.13
N THR A 217 11.23 13.80 10.16
CA THR A 217 10.39 13.79 11.37
C THR A 217 11.00 12.88 12.42
N LEU A 218 11.45 11.68 12.04
CA LEU A 218 12.12 10.76 12.95
C LEU A 218 13.38 11.41 13.53
N LEU A 219 14.20 12.03 12.69
CA LEU A 219 15.39 12.76 13.12
C LEU A 219 15.07 13.87 14.12
N ARG A 220 14.04 14.67 13.81
CA ARG A 220 13.64 15.79 14.67
C ARG A 220 13.09 15.32 16.02
N LEU A 221 12.37 14.19 16.06
CA LEU A 221 11.94 13.58 17.31
C LEU A 221 13.13 13.13 18.17
N ILE A 222 14.18 12.58 17.56
CA ILE A 222 15.43 12.21 18.25
C ILE A 222 16.11 13.44 18.85
N GLU A 223 16.20 14.54 18.10
CA GLU A 223 16.79 15.80 18.59
C GLU A 223 16.02 16.38 19.79
N LEU A 224 14.69 16.30 19.75
CA LEU A 224 13.80 16.81 20.80
C LEU A 224 13.91 16.04 22.12
N LEU A 225 14.58 14.89 22.15
CA LEU A 225 14.92 14.20 23.41
C LEU A 225 15.88 15.00 24.29
N ASN A 226 16.64 15.94 23.72
CA ASN A 226 17.55 16.81 24.47
C ASN A 226 16.85 18.07 25.04
N ASP A 227 15.58 18.30 24.70
CA ASP A 227 14.78 19.40 25.23
C ASP A 227 13.92 18.88 26.40
N SER A 228 14.22 19.29 27.63
CA SER A 228 13.54 18.80 28.83
C SER A 228 12.03 19.08 28.84
N GLN A 229 11.54 20.08 28.11
CA GLN A 229 10.10 20.38 28.01
C GLN A 229 9.38 19.50 26.99
N ARG A 230 10.10 18.95 26.01
CA ARG A 230 9.54 18.21 24.87
C ARG A 230 9.92 16.73 24.86
N ALA A 231 10.94 16.33 25.63
CA ALA A 231 11.51 15.00 25.63
C ALA A 231 10.49 13.89 25.92
N ALA A 232 9.56 14.11 26.86
CA ALA A 232 8.53 13.14 27.19
C ALA A 232 7.58 12.88 26.00
N THR A 233 7.15 13.94 25.31
CA THR A 233 6.31 13.84 24.11
C THR A 233 7.08 13.22 22.95
N ALA A 234 8.35 13.60 22.77
CA ALA A 234 9.22 13.02 21.75
C ALA A 234 9.43 11.51 21.98
N ARG A 235 9.66 11.08 23.22
CA ARG A 235 9.75 9.65 23.59
C ARG A 235 8.49 8.89 23.23
N LYS A 236 7.31 9.41 23.64
CA LYS A 236 6.00 8.82 23.30
C LYS A 236 5.82 8.66 21.78
N LEU A 237 6.27 9.63 20.99
CA LEU A 237 6.17 9.59 19.53
C LEU A 237 7.16 8.61 18.90
N LEU A 238 8.38 8.51 19.43
CA LEU A 238 9.36 7.49 18.99
C LEU A 238 8.86 6.08 19.28
N ASP A 239 8.25 5.84 20.45
CA ASP A 239 7.65 4.55 20.80
C ASP A 239 6.46 4.21 19.89
N ARG A 240 5.70 5.23 19.45
CA ARG A 240 4.59 5.07 18.50
C ARG A 240 5.08 4.72 17.09
N TYR A 241 6.12 5.43 16.63
CA TYR A 241 6.56 5.40 15.23
C TYR A 241 7.73 4.47 14.96
N THR A 242 8.19 3.71 15.94
CA THR A 242 9.26 2.72 15.73
C THR A 242 9.00 1.47 16.58
N ASP A 243 9.80 0.43 16.37
CA ASP A 243 9.93 -0.72 17.28
C ASP A 243 11.24 -0.69 18.06
N ARG A 244 11.88 0.48 18.17
CA ARG A 244 13.15 0.66 18.87
C ARG A 244 12.90 1.24 20.25
N ALA A 245 13.69 0.78 21.21
CA ALA A 245 13.68 1.26 22.57
C ALA A 245 15.12 1.55 23.02
N PHE A 246 15.58 2.78 22.77
CA PHE A 246 16.86 3.25 23.29
C PHE A 246 16.65 4.23 24.45
N GLU A 247 17.52 4.15 25.45
CA GLU A 247 17.42 4.92 26.68
C GLU A 247 17.79 6.39 26.44
N THR A 248 18.86 6.64 25.68
CA THR A 248 19.47 7.97 25.54
C THR A 248 19.33 8.53 24.13
N SER A 249 19.35 9.86 24.01
CA SER A 249 19.33 10.56 22.71
C SER A 249 20.53 10.20 21.83
N GLN A 250 21.70 9.91 22.43
CA GLN A 250 22.89 9.50 21.70
C GLN A 250 22.74 8.12 21.06
N GLN A 251 22.13 7.16 21.76
CA GLN A 251 21.84 5.84 21.20
C GLN A 251 20.87 5.93 20.02
N TRP A 252 19.81 6.75 20.16
CA TRP A 252 18.89 7.04 19.07
C TRP A 252 19.61 7.65 17.86
N ARG A 253 20.47 8.66 18.10
CA ARG A 253 21.20 9.35 17.04
C ARG A 253 22.14 8.40 16.31
N HIS A 254 22.90 7.60 17.05
CA HIS A 254 23.80 6.60 16.48
C HIS A 254 23.06 5.61 15.59
N TRP A 255 21.95 5.03 16.09
CA TRP A 255 21.13 4.12 15.29
C TRP A 255 20.59 4.80 14.02
N PHE A 256 20.16 6.06 14.11
CA PHE A 256 19.69 6.78 12.93
C PHE A 256 20.82 6.99 11.91
N ASP A 257 21.97 7.49 12.34
CA ASP A 257 23.12 7.76 11.46
C ASP A 257 23.63 6.49 10.76
N GLU A 258 23.58 5.33 11.43
CA GLU A 258 23.95 4.04 10.83
C GLU A 258 22.95 3.52 9.78
N ASN A 259 21.70 3.98 9.82
CA ASN A 259 20.59 3.39 9.07
C ASN A 259 19.85 4.39 8.17
N GLU A 260 20.22 5.66 8.14
CA GLU A 260 19.47 6.76 7.49
C GLU A 260 19.03 6.40 6.07
N ASP A 261 19.94 5.87 5.25
CA ASP A 261 19.69 5.47 3.86
C ASP A 261 18.77 4.25 3.70
N GLN A 262 18.52 3.51 4.78
CA GLN A 262 17.74 2.28 4.81
C GLN A 262 16.42 2.43 5.58
N VAL A 263 16.17 3.59 6.19
CA VAL A 263 14.92 3.85 6.91
C VAL A 263 13.79 4.15 5.93
N PHE A 264 12.65 3.48 6.11
CA PHE A 264 11.42 3.78 5.38
C PHE A 264 10.23 3.75 6.33
N PHE A 265 9.14 4.43 5.95
CA PHE A 265 7.90 4.45 6.73
C PHE A 265 6.85 3.56 6.07
N SER A 266 6.12 2.79 6.87
CA SER A 266 4.98 1.99 6.43
C SER A 266 3.71 2.36 7.19
N ASP A 267 2.68 2.79 6.46
CA ASP A 267 1.31 2.93 6.97
C ASP A 267 0.75 1.58 7.42
N VAL A 268 0.86 0.55 6.58
CA VAL A 268 0.20 -0.74 6.83
C VAL A 268 0.93 -1.58 7.88
N GLY A 269 2.22 -1.32 8.10
CA GLY A 269 3.04 -1.87 9.18
C GLY A 269 2.85 -1.18 10.52
N GLY A 270 1.70 -0.55 10.76
CA GLY A 270 1.38 0.09 12.05
C GLY A 270 1.75 1.57 12.13
N TYR A 271 1.94 2.25 10.99
CA TYR A 271 2.42 3.64 10.94
C TYR A 271 3.81 3.80 11.57
N LYS A 272 4.76 2.96 11.15
CA LYS A 272 6.10 2.91 11.77
C LYS A 272 7.23 3.05 10.75
N PHE A 273 8.36 3.52 11.24
CA PHE A 273 9.65 3.47 10.56
C PHE A 273 10.29 2.09 10.75
N PHE A 274 10.70 1.50 9.64
CA PHE A 274 11.44 0.25 9.54
C PHE A 274 12.81 0.50 8.94
N VAL A 275 13.70 -0.47 9.09
CA VAL A 275 15.03 -0.46 8.46
C VAL A 275 15.08 -1.62 7.50
N VAL A 276 15.38 -1.34 6.23
CA VAL A 276 15.73 -2.37 5.25
C VAL A 276 17.04 -3.02 5.69
N PRO A 277 17.11 -4.36 5.85
CA PRO A 277 18.37 -5.02 6.16
C PRO A 277 19.37 -4.87 5.01
N GLU A 278 20.65 -4.73 5.36
CA GLU A 278 21.72 -4.61 4.37
C GLU A 278 21.69 -5.80 3.39
N GLY A 279 21.78 -5.50 2.09
CA GLY A 279 21.74 -6.51 1.03
C GLY A 279 20.37 -7.15 0.78
N TYR A 280 19.30 -6.73 1.48
CA TYR A 280 17.97 -7.29 1.28
C TYR A 280 17.39 -6.92 -0.10
N LEU A 281 17.39 -5.63 -0.46
CA LEU A 281 16.86 -5.16 -1.75
C LEU A 281 17.81 -5.53 -2.90
N ILE A 282 17.25 -6.05 -3.99
CA ILE A 282 17.97 -6.39 -5.22
C ILE A 282 17.30 -5.80 -6.45
N GLY A 283 18.10 -5.48 -7.48
CA GLY A 283 17.63 -5.03 -8.80
C GLY A 283 16.46 -4.04 -8.72
N PRO A 284 15.25 -4.43 -9.18
CA PRO A 284 14.07 -3.56 -9.24
C PRO A 284 13.65 -2.97 -7.88
N ASP A 285 13.89 -3.67 -6.76
CA ASP A 285 13.57 -3.18 -5.41
C ASP A 285 14.43 -1.97 -5.00
N ARG A 286 15.67 -1.89 -5.49
CA ARG A 286 16.56 -0.74 -5.21
C ARG A 286 16.17 0.48 -6.03
N GLU A 287 15.76 0.29 -7.28
CA GLU A 287 15.33 1.36 -8.17
C GLU A 287 14.03 2.02 -7.66
N THR A 288 13.07 1.21 -7.19
CA THR A 288 11.81 1.72 -6.60
C THR A 288 12.04 2.42 -5.26
N ALA A 289 12.89 1.88 -4.38
CA ALA A 289 13.19 2.48 -3.08
C ALA A 289 13.95 3.82 -3.17
N THR A 290 14.80 3.99 -4.20
CA THR A 290 15.61 5.22 -4.39
C THR A 290 14.90 6.29 -5.24
N GLY A 291 13.71 5.99 -5.78
CA GLY A 291 13.00 6.87 -6.71
C GLY A 291 13.70 7.06 -8.06
N GLN A 292 14.72 6.25 -8.38
CA GLN A 292 15.40 6.30 -9.67
C GLN A 292 14.63 5.46 -10.70
N PRO A 293 14.27 6.02 -11.87
CA PRO A 293 13.66 5.22 -12.93
C PRO A 293 14.65 4.15 -13.43
N PRO A 294 14.15 2.98 -13.89
CA PRO A 294 15.00 1.89 -14.32
C PRO A 294 15.99 2.35 -15.39
N SER A 295 17.27 2.02 -15.17
CA SER A 295 18.29 2.20 -16.19
C SER A 295 17.94 1.33 -17.40
N ARG A 296 17.81 1.98 -18.56
CA ARG A 296 17.33 1.38 -19.81
C ARG A 296 18.27 0.32 -20.36
#